data_AF-A0A925A9H7-F1
#
_entry.id   AF-A0A925A9H7-F1
#
_cell.length_a   1.000
_cell.length_b   1.000
_cell.length_c   1.000
_cell.angle_alpha   90.00
_cell.angle_beta   90.00
_cell.angle_gamma   90.00
#
_symmetry.space_group_name_H-M   'P 1'
#
loop_
_entity.id
_entity.type
_entity.pdbx_description
1 polymer ?
#
loop_
_entity_poly.entity_id
_entity_poly.type
_entity_poly.pdbx_seq_one_letter_code
_entity_poly.pdbx_strand_id
1 'polypeptide(L)'
;MTIIIIFATLCYFGRIWPNNFFANRYAIHGVDVSNHQKNIDWKRIAENKKIQFAFIKATEGKDYKDQYFQANWDASSKAGLYKGAYHYFTTSSSGKEQAENFINFVPVERDCLPPVIDIEERGLDKQSFQKELRDFITVIEDTYHQKPFLYVVYPLYDAYLLGDFEQYPIWIRDIVKPPTLSDKRKWLFWQYCDRGRVEGVRDDVDLNVFAGDMNQFKSLLSK
;
A
#
# COMPACT_ATOMS: atom_id res chain seq x y z
N MET A 1 26.02 4.21 27.26
CA MET A 1 25.11 5.38 27.08
C MET A 1 25.28 6.03 25.70
N THR A 2 26.50 6.33 25.27
CA THR A 2 26.80 6.97 23.97
C THR A 2 26.30 6.21 22.74
N ILE A 3 26.43 4.88 22.70
CA ILE A 3 25.98 4.06 21.57
C ILE A 3 24.45 4.07 21.41
N ILE A 4 23.70 4.04 22.52
CA ILE A 4 22.23 4.07 22.50
C ILE A 4 21.74 5.44 22.01
N ILE A 5 22.39 6.52 22.46
CA ILE A 5 22.06 7.88 22.01
C ILE A 5 22.37 8.03 20.52
N ILE A 6 23.52 7.56 20.04
CA ILE A 6 23.86 7.55 18.61
C ILE A 6 22.83 6.74 17.81
N PHE A 7 22.48 5.52 18.25
CA PHE A 7 21.50 4.69 17.58
C PHE A 7 20.11 5.35 17.54
N ALA A 8 19.62 5.88 18.66
CA ALA A 8 18.36 6.61 18.74
C ALA A 8 18.37 7.87 17.84
N THR A 9 19.50 8.56 17.78
CA THR A 9 19.71 9.73 16.92
C THR A 9 19.67 9.33 15.45
N LEU A 10 20.32 8.24 15.08
CA LEU A 10 20.29 7.70 13.72
C LEU A 10 18.89 7.21 13.34
N CYS A 11 18.12 6.61 14.25
CA CYS A 11 16.71 6.27 14.02
C CYS A 11 15.84 7.52 13.87
N TYR A 12 16.01 8.53 14.73
CA TYR A 12 15.26 9.79 14.69
C TYR A 12 15.46 10.53 13.35
N PHE A 13 16.72 10.61 12.90
CA PHE A 13 17.10 11.19 11.62
C PHE A 13 16.94 10.24 10.42
N GLY A 14 16.30 9.07 10.60
CA GLY A 14 15.98 8.13 9.51
C GLY A 14 17.20 7.51 8.81
N ARG A 15 18.37 7.52 9.46
CA ARG A 15 19.60 6.87 8.96
C ARG A 15 19.61 5.36 9.20
N ILE A 16 18.95 4.90 10.25
CA ILE A 16 18.77 3.48 10.55
C ILE A 16 17.31 3.22 10.83
N TRP A 17 16.77 2.18 10.18
CA TRP A 17 15.43 1.68 10.46
C TRP A 17 15.56 0.30 11.08
N PRO A 18 15.23 0.11 12.37
CA PRO A 18 15.27 -1.19 13.01
C PRO A 18 14.48 -2.24 12.22
N ASN A 19 13.38 -1.82 11.61
CA ASN A 19 12.55 -2.66 10.75
C ASN A 19 13.25 -3.16 9.49
N ASN A 20 14.29 -2.49 8.97
CA ASN A 20 15.07 -3.03 7.85
C ASN A 20 15.66 -4.41 8.17
N PHE A 21 16.07 -4.64 9.41
CA PHE A 21 16.61 -5.93 9.84
C PHE A 21 15.56 -7.05 9.74
N PHE A 22 14.33 -6.76 10.15
CA PHE A 22 13.23 -7.72 10.11
C PHE A 22 12.68 -7.89 8.70
N ALA A 23 12.50 -6.80 7.95
CA ALA A 23 12.04 -6.78 6.57
C ALA A 23 13.00 -7.51 5.63
N ASN A 24 14.32 -7.48 5.89
CA ASN A 24 15.32 -8.19 5.07
C ASN A 24 15.15 -9.72 5.02
N ARG A 25 14.32 -10.30 5.89
CA ARG A 25 13.97 -11.73 5.89
C ARG A 25 13.00 -12.10 4.77
N TYR A 26 12.32 -11.12 4.19
CA TYR A 26 11.40 -11.31 3.08
C TYR A 26 12.13 -11.12 1.76
N ALA A 27 11.84 -11.96 0.77
CA ALA A 27 12.53 -11.94 -0.52
C ALA A 27 11.99 -10.83 -1.45
N ILE A 28 10.74 -10.43 -1.25
CA ILE A 28 9.99 -9.56 -2.16
C ILE A 28 9.73 -8.24 -1.45
N HIS A 29 10.42 -7.20 -1.90
CA HIS A 29 10.22 -5.83 -1.46
C HIS A 29 9.45 -5.04 -2.52
N GLY A 30 8.91 -3.91 -2.10
CA GLY A 30 8.27 -2.94 -2.98
C GLY A 30 8.29 -1.55 -2.40
N VAL A 31 7.81 -0.61 -3.19
CA VAL A 31 7.57 0.77 -2.79
C VAL A 31 6.09 1.10 -2.90
N ASP A 32 5.63 2.09 -2.16
CA ASP A 32 4.38 2.76 -2.50
C ASP A 32 4.64 4.27 -2.69
N VAL A 33 3.96 4.86 -3.67
CA VAL A 33 4.26 6.21 -4.16
C VAL A 33 2.99 6.97 -4.55
N SER A 34 3.09 8.29 -4.50
CA SER A 34 2.05 9.24 -4.90
C SER A 34 2.69 10.45 -5.59
N ASN A 35 1.92 11.52 -5.77
CA ASN A 35 2.41 12.83 -6.19
C ASN A 35 3.55 13.38 -5.31
N HIS A 36 3.69 12.90 -4.06
CA HIS A 36 4.71 13.37 -3.13
C HIS A 36 6.12 13.07 -3.62
N GLN A 37 6.31 11.92 -4.29
CA GLN A 37 7.60 11.50 -4.84
C GLN A 37 7.90 12.11 -6.22
N LYS A 38 6.92 12.77 -6.85
CA LYS A 38 7.04 13.51 -8.12
C LYS A 38 7.68 12.65 -9.23
N ASN A 39 8.82 13.09 -9.77
CA ASN A 39 9.53 12.44 -10.86
C ASN A 39 10.41 11.31 -10.32
N ILE A 40 10.06 10.08 -10.68
CA ILE A 40 10.75 8.86 -10.27
C ILE A 40 11.52 8.25 -11.46
N ASP A 41 12.78 7.89 -11.25
CA ASP A 41 13.54 7.05 -12.19
C ASP A 41 13.28 5.57 -11.87
N TRP A 42 12.22 5.03 -12.49
CA TRP A 42 11.79 3.65 -12.31
C TRP A 42 12.83 2.63 -12.78
N LYS A 43 13.66 2.96 -13.78
CA LYS A 43 14.74 2.07 -14.23
C LYS A 43 15.78 1.92 -13.14
N ARG A 44 16.13 3.03 -12.47
CA ARG A 44 17.06 3.01 -11.34
C ARG A 44 16.51 2.20 -10.17
N ILE A 45 15.22 2.32 -9.85
CA ILE A 45 14.58 1.48 -8.83
C ILE A 45 14.74 -0.01 -9.18
N ALA A 46 14.47 -0.39 -10.43
CA ALA A 46 14.53 -1.79 -10.91
C ALA A 46 15.95 -2.38 -10.99
N GLU A 47 17.00 -1.58 -10.82
CA GLU A 47 18.36 -2.08 -10.61
C GLU A 47 18.45 -2.87 -9.29
N ASN A 48 17.68 -2.47 -8.26
CA ASN A 48 17.57 -3.23 -7.02
C ASN A 48 16.65 -4.44 -7.20
N LYS A 49 17.26 -5.62 -7.37
CA LYS A 49 16.53 -6.88 -7.62
C LYS A 49 15.65 -7.37 -6.48
N LYS A 50 15.69 -6.77 -5.29
CA LYS A 50 14.70 -7.06 -4.24
C LYS A 50 13.40 -6.28 -4.42
N ILE A 51 13.44 -5.10 -5.04
CA ILE A 51 12.24 -4.32 -5.33
C ILE A 51 11.58 -4.95 -6.55
N GLN A 52 10.42 -5.55 -6.33
CA GLN A 52 9.68 -6.32 -7.34
C GLN A 52 8.34 -5.67 -7.68
N PHE A 53 7.79 -4.85 -6.77
CA PHE A 53 6.48 -4.24 -6.96
C PHE A 53 6.41 -2.77 -6.56
N ALA A 54 5.40 -2.09 -7.09
CA ALA A 54 5.02 -0.74 -6.70
C ALA A 54 3.51 -0.63 -6.53
N PHE A 55 3.05 -0.07 -5.40
CA PHE A 55 1.69 0.45 -5.28
C PHE A 55 1.69 1.95 -5.59
N ILE A 56 0.74 2.41 -6.39
CA ILE A 56 0.76 3.78 -6.96
C ILE A 56 -0.58 4.44 -6.64
N LYS A 57 -0.53 5.61 -5.99
CA LYS A 57 -1.75 6.36 -5.66
C LYS A 57 -2.46 6.71 -6.95
N ALA A 58 -3.73 6.34 -7.04
CA ALA A 58 -4.56 6.67 -8.18
C ALA A 58 -5.54 7.79 -7.84
N THR A 59 -6.32 7.59 -6.80
CA THR A 59 -7.44 8.47 -6.46
C THR A 59 -7.58 8.64 -4.96
N GLU A 60 -8.31 9.68 -4.56
CA GLU A 60 -8.67 9.98 -3.18
C GLU A 60 -10.09 10.55 -3.16
N GLY A 61 -10.94 10.03 -2.27
CA GLY A 61 -12.34 10.45 -2.21
C GLY A 61 -13.04 10.37 -3.58
N LYS A 62 -14.10 11.15 -3.75
CA LYS A 62 -14.96 11.06 -4.94
C LYS A 62 -14.42 11.70 -6.22
N ASP A 63 -13.40 12.54 -6.16
CA ASP A 63 -13.00 13.37 -7.32
C ASP A 63 -11.50 13.63 -7.47
N TYR A 64 -10.68 13.41 -6.44
CA TYR A 64 -9.25 13.63 -6.56
C TYR A 64 -8.61 12.51 -7.37
N LYS A 65 -7.73 12.91 -8.30
CA LYS A 65 -6.89 12.04 -9.14
C LYS A 65 -5.44 12.45 -8.98
N ASP A 66 -4.58 11.50 -8.67
CA ASP A 66 -3.15 11.76 -8.53
C ASP A 66 -2.54 12.09 -9.91
N GLN A 67 -2.01 13.31 -10.03
CA GLN A 67 -1.47 13.82 -11.30
C GLN A 67 -0.27 13.03 -11.84
N TYR A 68 0.43 12.26 -10.99
CA TYR A 68 1.57 11.41 -11.38
C TYR A 68 1.17 9.95 -11.61
N PHE A 69 -0.09 9.55 -11.34
CA PHE A 69 -0.54 8.17 -11.45
C PHE A 69 -0.19 7.55 -12.79
N GLN A 70 -0.66 8.12 -13.91
CA GLN A 70 -0.46 7.52 -15.24
C GLN A 70 1.03 7.39 -15.60
N ALA A 71 1.83 8.43 -15.30
CA ALA A 71 3.26 8.41 -15.56
C ALA A 71 3.97 7.32 -14.76
N ASN A 72 3.63 7.18 -13.48
CA ASN A 72 4.17 6.14 -12.60
C ASN A 72 3.68 4.73 -12.98
N TRP A 73 2.40 4.60 -13.33
CA TRP A 73 1.74 3.37 -13.76
C TRP A 73 2.43 2.78 -15.00
N ASP A 74 2.70 3.61 -16.00
CA ASP A 74 3.34 3.16 -17.23
C ASP A 74 4.84 2.92 -17.05
N ALA A 75 5.53 3.81 -16.35
CA ALA A 75 6.98 3.74 -16.20
C ALA A 75 7.44 2.59 -15.27
N SER A 76 6.69 2.28 -14.21
CA SER A 76 6.97 1.16 -13.32
C SER A 76 6.90 -0.19 -14.05
N SER A 77 5.82 -0.41 -14.83
CA SER A 77 5.67 -1.62 -15.65
C SER A 77 6.74 -1.72 -16.74
N LYS A 78 7.06 -0.62 -17.44
CA LYS A 78 8.16 -0.59 -18.43
C LYS A 78 9.53 -0.90 -17.81
N ALA A 79 9.73 -0.62 -16.53
CA ALA A 79 10.93 -0.99 -15.79
C ALA A 79 10.93 -2.45 -15.30
N GLY A 80 9.83 -3.18 -15.51
CA GLY A 80 9.69 -4.60 -15.14
C GLY A 80 9.20 -4.84 -13.71
N LEU A 81 8.64 -3.82 -13.04
CA LEU A 81 8.01 -3.98 -11.73
C LEU A 81 6.54 -4.39 -11.90
N TYR A 82 6.06 -5.25 -10.99
CA TYR A 82 4.63 -5.47 -10.84
C TYR A 82 3.99 -4.21 -10.24
N LYS A 83 2.79 -3.87 -10.67
CA LYS A 83 2.11 -2.63 -10.26
C LYS A 83 0.73 -2.92 -9.68
N GLY A 84 0.33 -2.13 -8.70
CA GLY A 84 -1.01 -2.07 -8.15
C GLY A 84 -1.40 -0.62 -7.90
N ALA A 85 -2.69 -0.31 -7.97
CA ALA A 85 -3.19 1.04 -7.73
C ALA A 85 -3.88 1.10 -6.36
N TYR A 86 -3.74 2.22 -5.66
CA TYR A 86 -4.44 2.43 -4.39
C TYR A 86 -5.33 3.67 -4.40
N HIS A 87 -6.43 3.58 -3.63
CA HIS A 87 -7.38 4.63 -3.38
C HIS A 87 -7.28 5.07 -1.92
N TYR A 88 -7.04 6.36 -1.65
CA TYR A 88 -7.14 6.90 -0.29
C TYR A 88 -8.60 7.13 0.07
N PHE A 89 -9.13 6.32 0.99
CA PHE A 89 -10.53 6.31 1.38
C PHE A 89 -10.85 7.44 2.36
N THR A 90 -11.83 8.26 2.03
CA THR A 90 -12.27 9.38 2.87
C THR A 90 -13.65 9.13 3.49
N THR A 91 -13.99 9.90 4.51
CA THR A 91 -15.26 9.80 5.24
C THR A 91 -16.30 10.84 4.82
N SER A 92 -15.96 11.67 3.82
CA SER A 92 -16.77 12.80 3.34
C SER A 92 -17.63 12.49 2.11
N SER A 93 -17.53 11.27 1.55
CA SER A 93 -18.26 10.84 0.35
C SER A 93 -18.63 9.37 0.44
N SER A 94 -19.64 8.94 -0.35
CA SER A 94 -20.08 7.54 -0.32
C SER A 94 -19.03 6.61 -0.91
N GLY A 95 -18.98 5.37 -0.43
CA GLY A 95 -18.07 4.35 -0.96
C GLY A 95 -18.27 4.08 -2.44
N LYS A 96 -19.51 4.19 -2.92
CA LYS A 96 -19.84 4.07 -4.34
C LYS A 96 -19.24 5.20 -5.18
N GLU A 97 -19.39 6.46 -4.78
CA GLU A 97 -18.79 7.60 -5.51
C GLU A 97 -17.25 7.50 -5.54
N GLN A 98 -16.65 7.08 -4.42
CA GLN A 98 -15.22 6.86 -4.30
C GLN A 98 -14.74 5.73 -5.24
N ALA A 99 -15.47 4.61 -5.31
CA ALA A 99 -15.16 3.53 -6.23
C ALA A 99 -15.35 3.94 -7.69
N GLU A 100 -16.40 4.70 -8.01
CA GLU A 100 -16.61 5.26 -9.34
C GLU A 100 -15.43 6.17 -9.76
N ASN A 101 -14.88 6.97 -8.85
CA ASN A 101 -13.65 7.73 -9.12
C ASN A 101 -12.48 6.81 -9.47
N PHE A 102 -12.27 5.75 -8.68
CA PHE A 102 -11.18 4.80 -8.88
C PHE A 102 -11.31 4.05 -10.22
N ILE A 103 -12.46 3.44 -10.52
CA ILE A 103 -12.64 2.63 -11.74
C ILE A 103 -12.64 3.46 -13.02
N ASN A 104 -13.01 4.74 -12.94
CA ASN A 104 -12.96 5.64 -14.09
C ASN A 104 -11.54 6.16 -14.38
N PHE A 105 -10.56 5.89 -13.51
CA PHE A 105 -9.19 6.38 -13.64
C PHE A 105 -8.14 5.27 -13.75
N VAL A 106 -8.35 4.15 -13.04
CA VAL A 106 -7.44 3.01 -13.06
C VAL A 106 -7.90 2.01 -14.13
N PRO A 107 -7.04 1.64 -15.09
CA PRO A 107 -7.42 0.72 -16.15
C PRO A 107 -7.50 -0.73 -15.66
N VAL A 108 -8.43 -1.50 -16.23
CA VAL A 108 -8.47 -2.95 -16.09
C VAL A 108 -7.41 -3.56 -17.01
N GLU A 109 -6.29 -3.98 -16.43
CA GLU A 109 -5.16 -4.58 -17.13
C GLU A 109 -4.81 -5.95 -16.53
N ARG A 110 -4.20 -6.82 -17.35
CA ARG A 110 -3.62 -8.09 -16.90
C ARG A 110 -2.31 -7.84 -16.14
N ASP A 111 -1.85 -8.85 -15.43
CA ASP A 111 -0.56 -8.85 -14.73
C ASP A 111 -0.42 -7.72 -13.69
N CYS A 112 -1.55 -7.23 -13.16
CA CYS A 112 -1.62 -6.19 -12.13
C CYS A 112 -1.98 -6.80 -10.77
N LEU A 113 -1.41 -6.24 -9.72
CA LEU A 113 -1.84 -6.53 -8.35
C LEU A 113 -3.28 -6.03 -8.12
N PRO A 114 -4.05 -6.70 -7.24
CA PRO A 114 -5.36 -6.24 -6.85
C PRO A 114 -5.38 -4.77 -6.39
N PRO A 115 -6.48 -4.03 -6.64
CA PRO A 115 -6.68 -2.70 -6.09
C PRO A 115 -6.51 -2.66 -4.57
N VAL A 116 -6.00 -1.55 -4.06
CA VAL A 116 -5.86 -1.32 -2.63
C VAL A 116 -6.80 -0.21 -2.17
N ILE A 117 -7.48 -0.45 -1.06
CA ILE A 117 -8.23 0.58 -0.33
C ILE A 117 -7.39 1.00 0.88
N ASP A 118 -6.96 2.24 0.89
CA ASP A 118 -6.14 2.84 1.93
C ASP A 118 -7.04 3.50 2.99
N ILE A 119 -7.03 2.91 4.20
CA ILE A 119 -7.87 3.27 5.34
C ILE A 119 -7.01 3.93 6.42
N GLU A 120 -6.93 5.26 6.34
CA GLU A 120 -6.20 6.10 7.31
C GLU A 120 -7.05 7.21 7.93
N GLU A 121 -8.24 7.47 7.40
CA GLU A 121 -9.11 8.53 7.87
C GLU A 121 -10.17 8.04 8.87
N ARG A 122 -10.37 8.82 9.95
CA ARG A 122 -11.52 8.69 10.85
C ARG A 122 -12.58 9.74 10.52
N GLY A 123 -13.84 9.42 10.80
CA GLY A 123 -14.92 10.39 10.67
C GLY A 123 -16.32 9.78 10.77
N LEU A 124 -16.45 8.51 10.39
CA LEU A 124 -17.70 7.76 10.52
C LEU A 124 -17.70 6.86 11.76
N ASP A 125 -18.90 6.59 12.28
CA ASP A 125 -19.11 5.49 13.22
C ASP A 125 -18.83 4.14 12.53
N LYS A 126 -18.66 3.07 13.33
CA LYS A 126 -18.29 1.75 12.81
C LYS A 126 -19.27 1.26 11.74
N GLN A 127 -20.58 1.34 11.97
CA GLN A 127 -21.56 0.76 11.05
C GLN A 127 -21.57 1.51 9.72
N SER A 128 -21.54 2.85 9.78
CA SER A 128 -21.50 3.69 8.58
C SER A 128 -20.20 3.47 7.79
N PHE A 129 -19.04 3.43 8.46
CA PHE A 129 -17.76 3.17 7.79
C PHE A 129 -17.77 1.83 7.07
N GLN A 130 -18.20 0.76 7.76
CA GLN A 130 -18.23 -0.57 7.17
C GLN A 130 -19.23 -0.70 6.02
N LYS A 131 -20.36 0.04 6.07
CA LYS A 131 -21.30 0.13 4.95
C LYS A 131 -20.62 0.75 3.73
N GLU A 132 -20.02 1.93 3.88
CA GLU A 132 -19.38 2.61 2.75
C GLU A 132 -18.19 1.80 2.21
N LEU A 133 -17.41 1.16 3.07
CA LEU A 133 -16.34 0.25 2.64
C LEU A 133 -16.88 -0.94 1.82
N ARG A 134 -18.01 -1.55 2.22
CA ARG A 134 -18.66 -2.62 1.44
C ARG A 134 -19.16 -2.14 0.08
N ASP A 135 -19.74 -0.95 0.05
CA ASP A 135 -20.23 -0.36 -1.21
C ASP A 135 -19.06 -0.10 -2.17
N PHE A 136 -17.91 0.38 -1.66
CA PHE A 136 -16.70 0.52 -2.45
C PHE A 136 -16.19 -0.82 -2.97
N ILE A 137 -16.02 -1.79 -2.07
CA ILE A 137 -15.49 -3.12 -2.39
C ILE A 137 -16.34 -3.82 -3.46
N THR A 138 -17.66 -3.72 -3.37
CA THR A 138 -18.58 -4.36 -4.33
C THR A 138 -18.29 -3.88 -5.75
N VAL A 139 -18.17 -2.56 -5.95
CA VAL A 139 -17.86 -1.98 -7.26
C VAL A 139 -16.48 -2.42 -7.77
N ILE A 140 -15.49 -2.53 -6.87
CA ILE A 140 -14.15 -2.98 -7.22
C ILE A 140 -14.13 -4.45 -7.64
N GLU A 141 -14.76 -5.34 -6.87
CA GLU A 141 -14.81 -6.77 -7.21
C GLU A 141 -15.58 -7.01 -8.52
N ASP A 142 -16.66 -6.26 -8.76
CA ASP A 142 -17.42 -6.33 -10.01
C ASP A 142 -16.60 -5.87 -11.22
N THR A 143 -15.71 -4.89 -11.04
CA THR A 143 -14.92 -4.29 -12.14
C THR A 143 -13.62 -5.04 -12.42
N TYR A 144 -12.86 -5.37 -11.38
CA TYR A 144 -11.51 -5.96 -11.50
C TYR A 144 -11.49 -7.47 -11.34
N HIS A 145 -12.59 -8.07 -10.85
CA HIS A 145 -12.67 -9.50 -10.56
C HIS A 145 -11.57 -10.01 -9.62
N GLN A 146 -11.08 -9.13 -8.75
CA GLN A 146 -10.07 -9.40 -7.72
C GLN A 146 -10.55 -8.84 -6.39
N LYS A 147 -10.27 -9.57 -5.30
CA LYS A 147 -10.48 -9.05 -3.95
C LYS A 147 -9.49 -7.93 -3.67
N PRO A 148 -9.93 -6.72 -3.30
CA PRO A 148 -9.00 -5.65 -2.96
C PRO A 148 -8.18 -5.99 -1.71
N PHE A 149 -7.00 -5.40 -1.61
CA PHE A 149 -6.25 -5.36 -0.35
C PHE A 149 -6.73 -4.18 0.48
N LEU A 150 -6.72 -4.34 1.81
CA LEU A 150 -7.02 -3.27 2.74
C LEU A 150 -5.72 -2.80 3.37
N TYR A 151 -5.24 -1.63 2.96
CA TYR A 151 -4.18 -0.93 3.67
C TYR A 151 -4.76 -0.21 4.88
N VAL A 152 -4.11 -0.31 6.03
CA VAL A 152 -4.68 0.18 7.29
C VAL A 152 -3.62 0.41 8.37
N VAL A 153 -3.92 1.32 9.30
CA VAL A 153 -3.18 1.49 10.57
C VAL A 153 -3.92 0.82 11.74
N TYR A 154 -3.20 0.34 12.76
CA TYR A 154 -3.79 -0.44 13.87
C TYR A 154 -5.07 0.15 14.49
N PRO A 155 -5.15 1.45 14.82
CA PRO A 155 -6.35 1.99 15.44
C PRO A 155 -7.61 1.88 14.56
N LEU A 156 -7.44 1.83 13.23
CA LEU A 156 -8.55 1.69 12.28
C LEU A 156 -8.83 0.24 11.94
N TYR A 157 -7.82 -0.62 11.96
CA TYR A 157 -8.01 -2.07 11.92
C TYR A 157 -8.96 -2.50 13.05
N ASP A 158 -8.64 -2.13 14.29
CA ASP A 158 -9.42 -2.50 15.47
C ASP A 158 -10.82 -1.86 15.47
N ALA A 159 -10.93 -0.62 14.96
CA ALA A 159 -12.20 0.09 14.94
C ALA A 159 -13.17 -0.46 13.87
N TYR A 160 -12.67 -0.75 12.66
CA TYR A 160 -13.52 -0.94 11.49
C TYR A 160 -13.42 -2.31 10.85
N LEU A 161 -12.26 -2.99 10.95
CA LEU A 161 -12.04 -4.27 10.29
C LEU A 161 -12.15 -5.47 11.25
N LEU A 162 -11.89 -5.30 12.55
CA LEU A 162 -11.96 -6.39 13.50
C LEU A 162 -13.38 -6.99 13.59
N GLY A 163 -13.48 -8.30 13.33
CA GLY A 163 -14.72 -9.09 13.32
C GLY A 163 -15.55 -8.94 12.04
N ASP A 164 -15.01 -8.31 11.00
CA ASP A 164 -15.60 -8.15 9.67
C ASP A 164 -14.47 -8.22 8.61
N PHE A 165 -14.77 -8.23 7.31
CA PHE A 165 -13.76 -8.18 6.23
C PHE A 165 -12.62 -9.23 6.32
N GLU A 166 -12.84 -10.36 6.98
CA GLU A 166 -11.83 -11.42 7.20
C GLU A 166 -11.35 -12.09 5.90
N GLN A 167 -12.09 -11.91 4.82
CA GLN A 167 -11.78 -12.43 3.49
C GLN A 167 -10.83 -11.55 2.66
N TYR A 168 -10.53 -10.31 3.09
CA TYR A 168 -9.73 -9.34 2.32
C TYR A 168 -8.29 -9.21 2.84
N PRO A 169 -7.25 -9.48 2.04
CA PRO A 169 -5.88 -9.45 2.53
C PRO A 169 -5.48 -8.09 3.12
N ILE A 170 -4.72 -8.13 4.21
CA ILE A 170 -4.31 -6.92 4.92
C ILE A 170 -2.93 -6.47 4.47
N TRP A 171 -2.82 -5.18 4.17
CA TRP A 171 -1.56 -4.46 4.13
C TRP A 171 -1.47 -3.58 5.38
N ILE A 172 -0.60 -3.90 6.32
CA ILE A 172 -0.51 -3.21 7.61
C ILE A 172 0.68 -2.25 7.63
N ARG A 173 0.46 -1.04 8.15
CA ARG A 173 1.56 -0.12 8.47
C ARG A 173 2.06 -0.33 9.89
N ASP A 174 3.35 -0.65 10.02
CA ASP A 174 4.07 -0.64 11.30
C ASP A 174 5.54 -0.30 11.07
N ILE A 175 5.90 0.96 11.29
CA ILE A 175 7.27 1.46 11.08
C ILE A 175 8.18 1.31 12.32
N VAL A 176 7.67 0.68 13.39
CA VAL A 176 8.40 0.55 14.66
C VAL A 176 8.81 -0.89 14.93
N LYS A 177 7.97 -1.87 14.58
CA LYS A 177 8.21 -3.30 14.87
C LYS A 177 7.59 -4.22 13.80
N PRO A 178 7.96 -5.52 13.79
CA PRO A 178 7.25 -6.52 13.01
C PRO A 178 5.76 -6.57 13.39
N PRO A 179 4.85 -6.59 12.40
CA PRO A 179 3.45 -6.40 12.70
C PRO A 179 2.78 -7.64 13.28
N THR A 180 1.81 -7.40 14.16
CA THR A 180 0.94 -8.42 14.75
C THR A 180 -0.44 -7.80 14.96
N LEU A 181 -1.42 -8.25 14.18
CA LEU A 181 -2.81 -7.79 14.29
C LEU A 181 -3.44 -8.27 15.60
N SER A 182 -4.43 -7.54 16.11
CA SER A 182 -5.06 -7.77 17.42
C SER A 182 -5.74 -9.15 17.54
N ASP A 183 -6.27 -9.66 16.44
CA ASP A 183 -6.87 -10.99 16.28
C ASP A 183 -5.88 -12.07 15.83
N LYS A 184 -4.59 -11.74 15.73
CA LYS A 184 -3.52 -12.62 15.20
C LYS A 184 -3.74 -13.05 13.74
N ARG A 185 -4.58 -12.34 12.99
CA ARG A 185 -4.71 -12.52 11.55
C ARG A 185 -3.37 -12.28 10.87
N LYS A 186 -3.09 -13.04 9.82
CA LYS A 186 -1.89 -12.84 9.00
C LYS A 186 -2.09 -11.63 8.10
N TRP A 187 -1.12 -10.73 8.11
CA TRP A 187 -0.97 -9.69 7.10
C TRP A 187 -0.32 -10.29 5.83
N LEU A 188 -0.56 -9.65 4.69
CA LEU A 188 -0.01 -10.04 3.39
C LEU A 188 1.12 -9.11 2.95
N PHE A 189 0.92 -7.80 3.16
CA PHE A 189 1.93 -6.78 2.94
C PHE A 189 2.20 -6.01 4.23
N TRP A 190 3.43 -5.53 4.39
CA TRP A 190 3.84 -4.74 5.54
C TRP A 190 4.59 -3.50 5.07
N GLN A 191 4.03 -2.32 5.35
CA GLN A 191 4.75 -1.05 5.23
C GLN A 191 5.61 -0.86 6.47
N TYR A 192 6.92 -0.96 6.29
CA TYR A 192 7.89 -1.08 7.39
C TYR A 192 8.73 0.19 7.59
N CYS A 193 8.66 1.15 6.66
CA CYS A 193 9.37 2.42 6.69
C CYS A 193 8.61 3.46 5.86
N ASP A 194 8.49 4.69 6.38
CA ASP A 194 7.85 5.84 5.71
C ASP A 194 8.83 6.93 5.24
N ARG A 195 10.13 6.69 5.47
CA ARG A 195 11.23 7.60 5.14
C ARG A 195 12.40 6.82 4.54
N GLY A 196 12.06 5.91 3.63
CA GLY A 196 13.00 5.10 2.89
C GLY A 196 13.79 5.92 1.88
N ARG A 197 15.01 5.47 1.57
CA ARG A 197 15.84 6.01 0.51
C ARG A 197 16.09 4.93 -0.54
N VAL A 198 15.52 5.14 -1.73
CA VAL A 198 15.65 4.23 -2.87
C VAL A 198 16.28 5.02 -4.01
N GLU A 199 17.31 4.45 -4.63
CA GLU A 199 17.91 5.06 -5.81
C GLU A 199 16.85 5.22 -6.92
N GLY A 200 16.75 6.43 -7.47
CA GLY A 200 15.71 6.79 -8.43
C GLY A 200 14.55 7.59 -7.83
N VAL A 201 14.45 7.68 -6.49
CA VAL A 201 13.51 8.58 -5.79
C VAL A 201 14.32 9.64 -5.03
N ARG A 202 14.00 10.92 -5.25
CA ARG A 202 14.68 12.03 -4.57
C ARG A 202 14.14 12.25 -3.16
N ASP A 203 12.81 12.18 -3.04
CA ASP A 203 12.10 12.38 -1.78
C ASP A 203 12.11 11.09 -0.93
N ASP A 204 11.53 11.17 0.27
CA ASP A 204 11.26 9.98 1.08
C ASP A 204 10.26 9.07 0.37
N VAL A 205 10.45 7.75 0.49
CA VAL A 205 9.56 6.74 -0.10
C VAL A 205 9.23 5.64 0.89
N ASP A 206 7.98 5.20 0.84
CA ASP A 206 7.47 4.15 1.70
C ASP A 206 7.96 2.78 1.20
N LEU A 207 8.44 1.96 2.14
CA LEU A 207 9.01 0.66 1.84
C LEU A 207 8.14 -0.47 2.37
N ASN A 208 7.95 -1.46 1.52
CA ASN A 208 7.05 -2.57 1.75
C ASN A 208 7.74 -3.91 1.57
N VAL A 209 7.24 -4.92 2.28
CA VAL A 209 7.54 -6.33 1.99
C VAL A 209 6.27 -7.13 1.81
N PHE A 210 6.36 -8.18 0.99
CA PHE A 210 5.35 -9.20 0.85
C PHE A 210 5.69 -10.41 1.73
N ALA A 211 4.71 -10.95 2.44
CA ALA A 211 4.90 -12.02 3.42
C ALA A 211 5.26 -13.39 2.82
N GLY A 212 4.95 -13.60 1.54
CA GLY A 212 5.08 -14.89 0.87
C GLY A 212 6.25 -15.00 -0.11
N ASP A 213 6.24 -16.08 -0.90
CA ASP A 213 7.20 -16.32 -1.98
C ASP A 213 6.71 -15.78 -3.34
N MET A 214 7.55 -15.91 -4.38
CA MET A 214 7.24 -15.38 -5.72
C MET A 214 6.09 -16.12 -6.42
N ASN A 215 5.85 -17.40 -6.11
CA ASN A 215 4.71 -18.13 -6.67
C ASN A 215 3.40 -17.62 -6.06
N GLN A 216 3.39 -17.44 -4.74
CA GLN A 216 2.28 -16.82 -4.01
C GLN A 216 2.03 -15.40 -4.51
N PHE A 217 3.09 -14.60 -4.68
CA PHE A 217 2.98 -13.24 -5.22
C PHE A 217 2.35 -13.22 -6.62
N LYS A 218 2.86 -14.03 -7.55
CA LYS A 218 2.33 -14.10 -8.92
C LYS A 218 0.89 -14.62 -8.98
N SER A 219 0.47 -15.43 -8.01
CA SER A 219 -0.91 -15.91 -7.95
C SER A 219 -1.95 -14.81 -7.64
N LEU A 220 -1.49 -13.64 -7.17
CA LEU A 220 -2.35 -12.48 -6.91
C LEU A 220 -2.70 -11.71 -8.18
N LEU A 221 -1.89 -11.84 -9.23
CA LEU A 221 -1.98 -11.00 -10.42
C LEU A 221 -3.29 -11.27 -11.20
N SER A 222 -3.82 -10.20 -11.81
CA SER A 222 -4.99 -10.27 -12.68
C SER A 222 -4.71 -11.14 -13.90
N LYS A 223 -5.72 -11.89 -14.34
CA LYS A 223 -5.63 -12.88 -15.43
C LYS A 223 -6.18 -12.38 -16.75
#